data_AF-A0A1L8EFI7-F1
#
_entry.id   AF-A0A1L8EFI7-F1
#
_cell.length_a   1.000
_cell.length_b   1.000
_cell.length_c   1.000
_cell.angle_alpha   90.00
_cell.angle_beta   90.00
_cell.angle_gamma   90.00
#
_symmetry.space_group_name_H-M   'P 1'
#
loop_
_entity.id
_entity.type
_entity.pdbx_description
1 polymer ?
#
loop_
_entity_poly.entity_id
_entity_poly.type
_entity_poly.pdbx_seq_one_letter_code
_entity_poly.pdbx_strand_id
1 'polypeptide(L)'
;MLPKTPKSVFWKFVKGSAKTLFVVEAVCFAASYAVYYRMNTNREFRQYVNQNYPFVLDYYYKLGEVLGNSNLREIDSTIWRTQQKKEN
;
A
#
# COMPACT_ATOMS: atom_id res chain seq x y z
N MET A 1 -17.11 -50.92 17.59
CA MET A 1 -15.94 -50.30 16.93
C MET A 1 -16.45 -49.06 16.21
N LEU A 2 -16.02 -47.85 16.59
CA LEU A 2 -16.53 -46.60 15.99
C LEU A 2 -16.03 -46.49 14.53
N PRO A 3 -16.92 -46.29 13.53
CA PRO A 3 -16.51 -46.18 12.14
C PRO A 3 -15.73 -44.86 11.95
N LYS A 4 -14.46 -44.98 11.54
CA LYS A 4 -13.66 -43.83 11.09
C LYS A 4 -14.24 -43.35 9.77
N THR A 5 -15.08 -42.32 9.80
CA THR A 5 -15.55 -41.67 8.58
C THR A 5 -14.38 -40.92 7.93
N PRO A 6 -14.21 -41.01 6.60
CA PRO A 6 -13.13 -40.32 5.91
C PRO A 6 -13.36 -38.80 6.02
N LYS A 7 -12.39 -38.07 6.56
CA LYS A 7 -12.42 -36.60 6.59
C LYS A 7 -12.64 -36.07 5.17
N SER A 8 -13.71 -35.29 5.00
CA SER A 8 -14.14 -34.73 3.72
C SER A 8 -12.99 -34.05 2.99
N VAL A 9 -12.78 -34.43 1.72
CA VAL A 9 -11.77 -33.88 0.81
C VAL A 9 -11.91 -32.35 0.70
N PHE A 10 -13.13 -31.83 0.79
CA PHE A 10 -13.43 -30.39 0.82
C PHE A 10 -12.73 -29.67 1.98
N TRP A 11 -12.70 -30.25 3.19
CA TRP A 11 -12.01 -29.65 4.34
C TRP A 11 -10.48 -29.61 4.18
N LYS A 12 -9.89 -30.48 3.36
CA LYS A 12 -8.46 -30.40 3.00
C LYS A 12 -8.20 -29.22 2.05
N PHE A 13 -9.05 -29.02 1.04
CA PHE A 13 -8.93 -27.89 0.12
C PHE A 13 -9.17 -26.54 0.82
N VAL A 14 -10.22 -26.42 1.65
CA VAL A 14 -10.51 -25.19 2.40
C VAL A 14 -9.38 -24.83 3.37
N LYS A 15 -8.77 -25.82 4.05
CA LYS A 15 -7.61 -25.57 4.91
C LYS A 15 -6.36 -25.16 4.14
N GLY A 16 -6.21 -25.62 2.89
CA GLY A 16 -5.15 -25.18 1.99
C GLY A 16 -5.36 -23.75 1.51
N SER A 17 -6.55 -23.44 1.01
CA SER A 17 -6.88 -22.11 0.48
C SER A 17 -6.89 -21.02 1.54
N ALA A 18 -7.36 -21.31 2.76
CA ALA A 18 -7.33 -20.35 3.86
C ALA A 18 -5.90 -19.91 4.18
N LYS A 19 -4.95 -20.84 4.26
CA LYS A 19 -3.53 -20.51 4.49
C LYS A 19 -2.96 -19.65 3.37
N THR A 20 -3.27 -19.98 2.13
CA THR A 20 -2.83 -19.18 0.98
C THR A 20 -3.38 -17.76 1.03
N LEU A 21 -4.66 -17.58 1.39
CA LEU A 21 -5.26 -16.26 1.53
C LEU A 21 -4.55 -15.43 2.61
N PHE A 22 -4.23 -16.01 3.77
CA PHE A 22 -3.47 -15.28 4.81
C PHE A 22 -2.07 -14.88 4.34
N VAL A 23 -1.38 -15.74 3.59
CA VAL A 23 -0.06 -15.40 3.03
C VAL A 23 -0.18 -14.28 2.00
N VAL A 24 -1.17 -14.34 1.11
CA VAL A 24 -1.41 -13.30 0.11
C VAL A 24 -1.75 -11.98 0.78
N GLU A 25 -2.64 -11.97 1.77
CA GLU A 25 -3.00 -10.79 2.53
C GLU A 25 -1.78 -10.17 3.23
N ALA A 26 -0.96 -11.00 3.88
CA ALA A 26 0.25 -10.53 4.55
C ALA A 26 1.26 -9.91 3.56
N VAL A 27 1.43 -10.51 2.38
CA VAL A 27 2.30 -9.97 1.33
C VAL A 27 1.76 -8.65 0.79
N CYS A 28 0.46 -8.56 0.51
CA CYS A 28 -0.19 -7.33 0.07
C CYS A 28 -0.05 -6.21 1.12
N PHE A 29 -0.23 -6.54 2.40
CA PHE A 29 -0.08 -5.59 3.50
C PHE A 29 1.38 -5.15 3.68
N ALA A 30 2.34 -6.06 3.56
CA ALA A 30 3.76 -5.72 3.61
C ALA A 30 4.16 -4.81 2.44
N ALA A 31 3.66 -5.09 1.22
CA ALA A 31 3.93 -4.28 0.05
C ALA A 31 3.32 -2.88 0.17
N SER A 32 2.07 -2.76 0.64
CA SER A 32 1.43 -1.46 0.85
C SER A 32 2.16 -0.63 1.91
N TYR A 33 2.58 -1.25 3.02
CA TYR A 33 3.40 -0.59 4.03
C TYR A 33 4.77 -0.16 3.50
N ALA A 34 5.42 -0.99 2.69
CA ALA A 34 6.70 -0.63 2.08
C ALA A 34 6.57 0.61 1.17
N VAL A 35 5.50 0.70 0.37
CA VAL A 35 5.20 1.89 -0.44
C VAL A 35 4.98 3.11 0.45
N TYR A 36 4.16 2.98 1.50
CA TYR A 36 3.91 4.06 2.46
C TYR A 36 5.20 4.53 3.16
N TYR A 37 6.04 3.61 3.61
CA TYR A 37 7.32 3.90 4.24
C TYR A 37 8.27 4.62 3.27
N ARG A 38 8.33 4.15 2.02
CA ARG A 38 9.16 4.77 0.98
C ARG A 38 8.69 6.17 0.61
N MET A 39 7.37 6.41 0.56
CA MET A 39 6.78 7.73 0.36
C MET A 39 7.10 8.71 1.49
N ASN A 40 7.12 8.23 2.74
CA ASN A 40 7.45 9.07 3.90
C ASN A 40 8.95 9.42 3.95
N THR A 41 9.81 8.48 3.59
CA THR A 41 11.27 8.64 3.69
C THR A 41 11.91 9.35 2.50
N ASN A 42 11.38 9.15 1.28
CA ASN A 42 11.98 9.68 0.06
C ASN A 42 11.00 10.56 -0.74
N ARG A 43 11.35 11.84 -0.91
CA ARG A 43 10.57 12.81 -1.68
C ARG A 43 10.62 12.59 -3.19
N GLU A 44 11.74 12.12 -3.74
CA GLU A 44 11.85 11.82 -5.17
C GLU A 44 10.96 10.64 -5.55
N PHE A 45 10.85 9.64 -4.68
CA PHE A 45 9.88 8.55 -4.88
C PHE A 45 8.45 9.09 -4.91
N ARG A 46 8.13 10.04 -4.02
CA ARG A 46 6.83 10.71 -3.98
C ARG A 46 6.55 11.50 -5.27
N GLN A 47 7.58 12.15 -5.84
CA GLN A 47 7.52 12.84 -7.13
C GLN A 47 7.32 11.87 -8.30
N TYR A 48 8.04 10.75 -8.31
CA TYR A 48 7.85 9.67 -9.28
C TYR A 48 6.41 9.13 -9.23
N VAL A 49 5.87 8.91 -8.03
CA VAL A 49 4.48 8.48 -7.88
C VAL A 49 3.50 9.56 -8.33
N ASN A 50 3.78 10.84 -8.09
CA ASN A 50 2.96 11.93 -8.62
C ASN A 50 2.86 11.90 -10.15
N GLN A 51 3.97 11.59 -10.83
CA GLN A 51 4.04 11.56 -12.29
C GLN A 51 3.38 10.30 -12.89
N ASN A 52 3.55 9.14 -12.26
CA ASN A 52 3.09 7.86 -12.81
C ASN A 52 1.72 7.42 -12.28
N TYR A 53 1.45 7.67 -11.00
CA TYR A 53 0.25 7.21 -10.29
C TYR A 53 -0.32 8.30 -9.36
N PRO A 54 -0.84 9.41 -9.94
CA PRO A 54 -1.32 10.55 -9.16
C PRO A 54 -2.45 10.19 -8.18
N PHE A 55 -3.26 9.17 -8.50
CA PHE A 55 -4.33 8.69 -7.63
C PHE A 55 -3.80 8.11 -6.31
N VAL A 56 -2.69 7.36 -6.35
CA VAL A 56 -2.09 6.75 -5.15
C VAL A 56 -1.59 7.85 -4.22
N LEU A 57 -1.01 8.89 -4.79
CA LEU A 57 -0.50 10.02 -4.03
C LEU A 57 -1.64 10.83 -3.37
N ASP A 58 -2.75 11.05 -4.06
CA ASP A 58 -3.90 11.75 -3.48
C ASP A 58 -4.51 10.95 -2.32
N TYR A 59 -4.60 9.61 -2.43
CA TYR A 59 -4.98 8.75 -1.30
C TYR A 59 -4.00 8.87 -0.14
N TYR A 60 -2.69 8.86 -0.41
CA TYR A 60 -1.68 9.02 0.63
C TYR A 60 -1.84 10.36 1.37
N TYR A 61 -2.08 11.47 0.67
CA TYR A 61 -2.34 12.76 1.32
C TYR A 61 -3.65 12.77 2.11
N LYS A 62 -4.75 12.23 1.55
CA LYS A 62 -6.03 12.11 2.27
C LYS A 62 -5.89 11.29 3.55
N LEU A 63 -5.14 10.19 3.51
CA LEU A 63 -4.85 9.40 4.71
C LEU A 63 -4.06 10.21 5.74
N GLY A 64 -3.07 10.99 5.29
CA GLY A 64 -2.32 11.92 6.13
C GLY A 64 -3.23 12.97 6.79
N GLU A 65 -4.13 13.58 6.02
CA GLU A 65 -5.11 14.58 6.47
C GLU A 65 -6.11 14.01 7.48
N VAL A 66 -6.56 12.77 7.28
CA VAL A 66 -7.46 12.07 8.21
C VAL A 66 -6.74 11.68 9.51
N LEU A 67 -5.46 11.30 9.42
CA LEU A 67 -4.65 10.92 10.58
C LEU A 67 -4.05 12.13 11.32
N GLY A 68 -4.02 13.32 10.72
CA GLY A 68 -3.53 14.56 11.32
C GLY A 68 -3.46 15.73 10.34
N ASN A 69 -3.05 16.91 10.82
CA ASN A 69 -3.01 18.11 9.97
C ASN A 69 -1.76 18.13 9.08
N SER A 70 -1.76 17.35 7.99
CA SER A 70 -0.58 17.16 7.14
C SER A 70 -0.52 18.19 6.01
N ASN A 71 0.28 19.25 6.16
CA ASN A 71 0.57 20.22 5.09
C ASN A 71 1.51 19.67 3.99
N LEU A 72 1.69 18.34 3.92
CA LEU A 72 2.64 17.67 3.04
C LEU A 72 2.34 17.94 1.56
N ARG A 73 1.06 17.97 1.19
CA ARG A 73 0.60 18.24 -0.18
C ARG A 73 1.05 19.61 -0.67
N GLU A 74 0.86 20.65 0.15
CA GLU A 74 1.25 22.01 -0.22
C GLU A 74 2.77 22.17 -0.32
N ILE A 75 3.51 21.60 0.63
CA ILE A 75 4.97 21.59 0.65
C ILE A 75 5.51 20.94 -0.62
N ASP A 76 5.06 19.73 -0.94
CA ASP A 76 5.53 19.02 -2.14
C ASP A 76 5.17 19.78 -3.42
N SER A 77 3.95 20.33 -3.52
CA SER A 77 3.53 21.11 -4.68
C SER A 77 4.38 22.36 -4.90
N THR A 78 4.77 23.04 -3.83
CA THR A 78 5.59 24.26 -3.89
C THR A 78 7.01 23.91 -4.35
N ILE A 79 7.56 22.82 -3.85
CA ILE A 79 8.91 22.36 -4.19
C ILE A 79 8.98 21.91 -5.65
N TRP A 80 8.01 21.11 -6.10
CA TRP A 80 7.99 20.65 -7.48
C TRP A 80 7.78 21.79 -8.48
N ARG A 81 6.92 22.78 -8.16
CA ARG A 81 6.79 24.01 -8.96
C ARG A 81 8.10 24.80 -9.02
N THR A 82 8.81 24.89 -7.90
CA THR A 82 10.10 25.59 -7.82
C THR A 82 11.18 24.86 -8.63
N GLN A 83 11.21 23.53 -8.58
CA GLN A 83 12.13 22.72 -9.37
C GLN A 83 11.87 22.88 -10.88
N GLN A 84 10.61 22.79 -11.31
CA GLN A 84 10.23 23.02 -12.72
C GLN A 84 10.61 24.41 -13.21
N LYS A 85 10.45 25.44 -12.37
CA LYS A 85 10.84 26.82 -12.72
C LYS A 85 12.36 26.99 -12.83
N LYS A 86 13.15 26.15 -12.17
CA LYS A 86 14.61 26.21 -12.19
C LYS A 86 15.22 25.45 -13.38
N GLU A 87 14.48 24.50 -13.94
CA GLU A 87 14.88 23.71 -15.11
C GLU A 87 14.47 24.35 -16.45
N ASN A 88 13.53 25.30 -16.43
CA ASN A 88 13.15 26.17 -17.56
C ASN A 88 13.95 27.46 -17.59
#